data_AF-A0A914SKI3-F1
#
_entry.id   AF-A0A914SKI3-F1
#
_cell.length_a   1.000
_cell.length_b   1.000
_cell.length_c   1.000
_cell.angle_alpha   90.00
_cell.angle_beta   90.00
_cell.angle_gamma   90.00
#
_symmetry.space_group_name_H-M   'P 1'
#
loop_
_entity.id
_entity.type
_entity.pdbx_description
1 polymer ?
#
loop_
_entity_poly.entity_id
_entity_poly.type
_entity_poly.pdbx_seq_one_letter_code
_entity_poly.pdbx_strand_id
1 'polypeptide(L)'
;QTLTWSSILAQLVGSAVAQGVYNAQANIDLAAGNALNGVEVNGIVSGDNSGGGLVNAQVNGNGIVDKNHHTLTGNMYGSTNGTGNSTLVGASNLQSNNSGINQTISAFGDSKIQSDGQSGATLLSNTNLDNQGAINGQIGMNATANSAFKNMTVNNGVQVNKGNEGTLAIGNGAITGTGNQKTNATITSDTKYNGNGDATILVNADGSSASNGNKTSALDLSANGDLWNTNGLAQNGKSNADGVVSGENTNITGNAFINSNSANSNGNAHIDAQGGGKGPSSALTSGNLELTDANNKRRNATVQGSVQANGDQTAVRSISVISDYAGMQSLSNYQNATSKSAGSSSASASNAGILKRRKRTAKSFEVLSSKFIERK
;
A
#
# COMPACT_ATOMS: atom_id res chain seq x y z
N GLN A 1 33.88 -24.05 30.57
CA GLN A 1 33.45 -23.49 29.27
C GLN A 1 32.55 -22.31 29.59
N THR A 2 32.93 -21.09 29.22
CA THR A 2 32.10 -19.90 29.47
C THR A 2 30.98 -19.91 28.43
N LEU A 3 29.72 -20.05 28.85
CA LEU A 3 28.57 -19.89 27.97
C LEU A 3 28.58 -18.43 27.47
N THR A 4 28.90 -18.23 26.20
CA THR A 4 28.81 -16.91 25.56
C THR A 4 27.40 -16.71 25.01
N TRP A 5 26.95 -15.46 24.87
CA TRP A 5 25.62 -15.15 24.30
C TRP A 5 25.41 -15.68 22.87
N SER A 6 26.49 -16.03 22.17
CA SER A 6 26.50 -16.75 20.90
C SER A 6 26.18 -18.25 21.01
N SER A 7 25.84 -18.75 22.20
CA SER A 7 25.42 -20.14 22.45
C SER A 7 23.95 -20.25 22.90
N ILE A 8 23.16 -19.18 22.78
CA ILE A 8 21.75 -19.18 23.17
C ILE A 8 20.93 -19.99 22.17
N LEU A 9 20.12 -20.89 22.73
CA LEU A 9 18.98 -21.49 22.06
C LEU A 9 17.74 -21.06 22.85
N ALA A 10 16.84 -20.31 22.23
CA ALA A 10 15.59 -19.88 22.85
C ALA A 10 14.44 -20.00 21.86
N GLN A 11 13.27 -20.36 22.36
CA GLN A 11 12.02 -20.32 21.62
C GLN A 11 10.99 -19.54 22.43
N LEU A 12 10.45 -18.50 21.80
CA LEU A 12 9.38 -17.66 22.32
C LEU A 12 8.11 -18.01 21.56
N VAL A 13 7.02 -18.33 22.27
CA VAL A 13 5.72 -18.55 21.65
C VAL A 13 4.67 -17.80 22.47
N GLY A 14 3.89 -16.98 21.81
CA GLY A 14 2.78 -16.24 22.42
C GLY A 14 1.55 -16.29 21.53
N SER A 15 0.39 -16.44 22.16
CA SER A 15 -0.91 -16.34 21.51
C SER A 15 -1.85 -15.61 22.46
N ALA A 16 -2.41 -14.51 21.98
CA ALA A 16 -3.44 -13.76 22.69
C ALA A 16 -4.67 -13.72 21.79
N VAL A 17 -5.83 -14.11 22.35
CA VAL A 17 -7.13 -14.07 21.67
C VAL A 17 -8.10 -13.40 22.62
N ALA A 18 -8.81 -12.40 22.11
CA ALA A 18 -9.87 -11.71 22.83
C ALA A 18 -11.10 -11.59 21.94
N GLN A 19 -12.26 -11.78 22.56
CA GLN A 19 -13.55 -11.62 21.93
C GLN A 19 -14.47 -10.90 22.91
N GLY A 20 -15.21 -9.91 22.42
CA GLY A 20 -16.09 -9.12 23.26
C GLY A 20 -17.21 -8.48 22.46
N VAL A 21 -18.23 -8.04 23.20
CA VAL A 21 -19.24 -7.13 22.67
C VAL A 21 -18.73 -5.72 22.88
N TYR A 22 -18.93 -4.84 21.90
CA TYR A 22 -18.38 -3.48 21.83
C TYR A 22 -16.88 -3.43 21.56
N ASN A 23 -16.04 -4.05 22.38
CA ASN A 23 -14.59 -3.98 22.18
C ASN A 23 -13.89 -5.29 22.54
N ALA A 24 -12.72 -5.49 21.94
CA ALA A 24 -11.77 -6.53 22.32
C ALA A 24 -10.36 -6.11 21.92
N GLN A 25 -9.38 -6.52 22.72
CA GLN A 25 -7.96 -6.29 22.44
C GLN A 25 -7.15 -7.54 22.77
N ALA A 26 -6.22 -7.88 21.89
CA ALA A 26 -5.22 -8.90 22.11
C ALA A 26 -3.83 -8.31 21.83
N ASN A 27 -2.86 -8.59 22.69
CA ASN A 27 -1.49 -8.17 22.49
C ASN A 27 -0.51 -9.25 22.99
N ILE A 28 0.65 -9.29 22.35
CA ILE A 28 1.81 -10.05 22.81
C ILE A 28 3.02 -9.14 22.83
N ASP A 29 3.91 -9.38 23.78
CA ASP A 29 5.21 -8.75 23.90
C ASP A 29 6.19 -9.86 24.30
N LEU A 30 7.03 -10.28 23.35
CA LEU A 30 7.93 -11.40 23.52
C LEU A 30 9.34 -10.94 23.18
N ALA A 31 10.27 -11.11 24.12
CA ALA A 31 11.66 -10.75 23.91
C ALA A 31 12.61 -11.81 24.49
N ALA A 32 13.74 -12.03 23.82
CA ALA A 32 14.83 -12.88 24.32
C ALA A 32 16.18 -12.36 23.85
N GLY A 33 17.24 -12.75 24.57
CA GLY A 33 18.61 -12.40 24.24
C GLY A 33 19.04 -11.05 24.84
N ASN A 34 19.90 -10.34 24.13
CA ASN A 34 20.46 -9.05 24.56
C ASN A 34 20.64 -8.08 23.37
N ALA A 35 21.19 -6.90 23.65
CA ALA A 35 21.40 -5.83 22.67
C ALA A 35 22.34 -6.16 21.49
N LEU A 36 23.08 -7.28 21.54
CA LEU A 36 23.97 -7.74 20.47
C LEU A 36 23.50 -9.05 19.84
N ASN A 37 22.63 -9.78 20.50
CA ASN A 37 22.09 -11.05 20.02
C ASN A 37 20.73 -11.28 20.68
N GLY A 38 19.67 -10.80 20.05
CA GLY A 38 18.34 -10.80 20.64
C GLY A 38 17.22 -10.61 19.62
N VAL A 39 16.01 -10.90 20.07
CA VAL A 39 14.81 -10.85 19.25
C VAL A 39 13.65 -10.24 20.03
N GLU A 40 12.76 -9.59 19.31
CA GLU A 40 11.47 -9.08 19.80
C GLU A 40 10.36 -9.48 18.81
N VAL A 41 9.24 -9.96 19.33
CA VAL A 41 8.04 -10.33 18.58
C VAL A 41 6.84 -9.70 19.26
N ASN A 42 6.44 -8.54 18.75
CA ASN A 42 5.40 -7.71 19.35
C ASN A 42 4.22 -7.57 18.41
N GLY A 43 3.02 -7.58 18.96
CA GLY A 43 1.83 -7.32 18.18
C GLY A 43 0.63 -6.94 19.04
N ILE A 44 -0.26 -6.15 18.46
CA ILE A 44 -1.52 -5.73 19.05
C ILE A 44 -2.60 -5.71 17.98
N VAL A 45 -3.79 -6.18 18.33
CA VAL A 45 -5.03 -5.93 17.60
C VAL A 45 -6.04 -5.41 18.60
N SER A 46 -6.69 -4.30 18.28
CA SER A 46 -7.71 -3.68 19.11
C SER A 46 -8.86 -3.20 18.23
N GLY A 47 -10.09 -3.48 18.64
CA GLY A 47 -11.28 -3.04 17.93
C GLY A 47 -12.33 -2.50 18.87
N ASP A 48 -13.15 -1.59 18.35
CA ASP A 48 -14.31 -1.02 19.02
C ASP A 48 -15.48 -0.90 18.04
N ASN A 49 -16.71 -1.13 18.53
CA ASN A 49 -17.95 -0.97 17.81
C ASN A 49 -18.98 -0.30 18.73
N SER A 50 -19.26 0.97 18.47
CA SER A 50 -20.02 1.83 19.38
C SER A 50 -21.52 1.53 19.45
N GLY A 51 -22.09 0.95 18.39
CA GLY A 51 -23.52 0.60 18.33
C GLY A 51 -23.84 -0.80 18.86
N GLY A 52 -22.83 -1.51 19.37
CA GLY A 52 -22.94 -2.91 19.74
C GLY A 52 -22.67 -3.82 18.54
N GLY A 53 -21.88 -4.85 18.79
CA GLY A 53 -21.33 -5.71 17.78
C GLY A 53 -20.29 -6.66 18.35
N LEU A 54 -19.94 -7.67 17.58
CA LEU A 54 -18.88 -8.60 17.91
C LEU A 54 -17.54 -8.01 17.49
N VAL A 55 -16.59 -7.98 18.42
CA VAL A 55 -15.19 -7.67 18.16
C VAL A 55 -14.34 -8.89 18.49
N ASN A 56 -13.50 -9.30 17.53
CA ASN A 56 -12.49 -10.33 17.71
C ASN A 56 -11.11 -9.71 17.47
N ALA A 57 -10.17 -10.06 18.33
CA ALA A 57 -8.77 -9.69 18.22
C ALA A 57 -7.90 -10.91 18.52
N GLN A 58 -6.92 -11.16 17.66
CA GLN A 58 -5.96 -12.24 17.83
C GLN A 58 -4.58 -11.79 17.37
N VAL A 59 -3.59 -12.13 18.19
CA VAL A 59 -2.17 -11.96 17.86
C VAL A 59 -1.44 -13.24 18.22
N ASN A 60 -0.66 -13.77 17.27
CA ASN A 60 0.23 -14.90 17.50
C ASN A 60 1.65 -14.48 17.14
N GLY A 61 2.61 -14.93 17.93
CA GLY A 61 4.03 -14.67 17.71
C GLY A 61 4.86 -15.91 18.02
N ASN A 62 5.88 -16.13 17.21
CA ASN A 62 6.89 -17.14 17.44
C ASN A 62 8.25 -16.56 17.11
N GLY A 63 9.24 -16.77 17.98
CA GLY A 63 10.61 -16.36 17.77
C GLY A 63 11.58 -17.46 18.17
N ILE A 64 12.46 -17.86 17.27
CA ILE A 64 13.52 -18.83 17.51
C ILE A 64 14.84 -18.10 17.44
N VAL A 65 15.66 -18.26 18.48
CA VAL A 65 17.05 -17.82 18.53
C VAL A 65 17.91 -19.08 18.60
N ASP A 66 18.68 -19.39 17.56
CA ASP A 66 19.69 -20.45 17.56
C ASP A 66 21.06 -19.84 17.24
N LYS A 67 21.84 -19.57 18.27
CA LYS A 67 23.15 -18.89 18.19
C LYS A 67 23.01 -17.53 17.50
N ASN A 68 23.34 -17.47 16.21
CA ASN A 68 23.29 -16.25 15.39
C ASN A 68 22.19 -16.32 14.32
N HIS A 69 21.41 -17.39 14.29
CA HIS A 69 20.28 -17.58 13.37
C HIS A 69 18.98 -17.29 14.10
N HIS A 70 18.21 -16.32 13.62
CA HIS A 70 16.95 -15.91 14.20
C HIS A 70 15.82 -16.06 13.19
N THR A 71 14.73 -16.71 13.58
CA THR A 71 13.52 -16.85 12.78
C THR A 71 12.33 -16.35 13.58
N LEU A 72 11.65 -15.32 13.08
CA LEU A 72 10.54 -14.66 13.74
C LEU A 72 9.31 -14.72 12.83
N THR A 73 8.14 -14.99 13.41
CA THR A 73 6.87 -14.93 12.71
C THR A 73 5.84 -14.23 13.59
N GLY A 74 5.07 -13.32 12.99
CA GLY A 74 3.95 -12.62 13.62
C GLY A 74 2.69 -12.75 12.78
N ASN A 75 1.57 -13.06 13.41
CA ASN A 75 0.26 -13.13 12.76
C ASN A 75 -0.73 -12.28 13.54
N MET A 76 -1.49 -11.46 12.84
CA MET A 76 -2.57 -10.66 13.41
C MET A 76 -3.87 -10.96 12.68
N TYR A 77 -4.94 -11.14 13.46
CA TYR A 77 -6.30 -11.20 12.95
C TYR A 77 -7.19 -10.30 13.80
N GLY A 78 -8.02 -9.51 13.15
CA GLY A 78 -9.00 -8.66 13.80
C GLY A 78 -10.28 -8.60 13.01
N SER A 79 -11.41 -8.48 13.71
CA SER A 79 -12.69 -8.22 13.08
C SER A 79 -13.59 -7.40 13.98
N THR A 80 -14.26 -6.39 13.43
CA THR A 80 -15.43 -5.74 14.03
C THR A 80 -16.65 -6.00 13.16
N ASN A 81 -17.78 -6.32 13.76
CA ASN A 81 -19.04 -6.50 13.05
C ASN A 81 -20.21 -6.12 13.96
N GLY A 82 -20.91 -5.04 13.62
CA GLY A 82 -22.02 -4.55 14.40
C GLY A 82 -22.75 -3.40 13.74
N THR A 83 -23.27 -2.51 14.58
CA THR A 83 -23.93 -1.28 14.13
C THR A 83 -23.21 -0.05 14.64
N GLY A 84 -23.51 1.13 14.10
CA GLY A 84 -22.88 2.35 14.54
C GLY A 84 -21.45 2.49 14.01
N ASN A 85 -20.57 3.11 14.80
CA ASN A 85 -19.19 3.31 14.42
C ASN A 85 -18.38 2.03 14.68
N SER A 86 -17.49 1.67 13.76
CA SER A 86 -16.52 0.59 13.94
C SER A 86 -15.11 1.11 13.80
N THR A 87 -14.22 0.72 14.69
CA THR A 87 -12.78 0.96 14.58
C THR A 87 -12.03 -0.35 14.73
N LEU A 88 -10.97 -0.54 13.94
CA LEU A 88 -10.11 -1.69 14.05
C LEU A 88 -8.67 -1.25 13.75
N VAL A 89 -7.79 -1.45 14.72
CA VAL A 89 -6.37 -1.17 14.61
C VAL A 89 -5.58 -2.44 14.85
N GLY A 90 -4.49 -2.61 14.11
CA GLY A 90 -3.51 -3.63 14.39
C GLY A 90 -2.12 -3.18 14.02
N ALA A 91 -1.15 -3.57 14.83
CA ALA A 91 0.25 -3.28 14.58
C ALA A 91 1.11 -4.45 15.05
N SER A 92 2.11 -4.81 14.26
CA SER A 92 3.13 -5.80 14.64
C SER A 92 4.52 -5.26 14.35
N ASN A 93 5.49 -5.71 15.15
CA ASN A 93 6.90 -5.45 14.95
C ASN A 93 7.69 -6.72 15.30
N LEU A 94 8.42 -7.24 14.32
CA LEU A 94 9.43 -8.27 14.55
C LEU A 94 10.80 -7.63 14.41
N GLN A 95 11.66 -7.86 15.39
CA GLN A 95 13.02 -7.34 15.39
C GLN A 95 13.99 -8.45 15.72
N SER A 96 15.07 -8.54 14.94
CA SER A 96 16.22 -9.40 15.23
C SER A 96 17.47 -8.54 15.24
N ASN A 97 18.25 -8.64 16.30
CA ASN A 97 19.59 -8.07 16.39
C ASN A 97 20.59 -9.21 16.43
N ASN A 98 21.49 -9.29 15.45
CA ASN A 98 22.61 -10.22 15.45
C ASN A 98 23.91 -9.45 15.21
N SER A 99 24.82 -9.52 16.19
CA SER A 99 26.11 -8.84 16.20
C SER A 99 26.00 -7.33 15.98
N GLY A 100 24.94 -6.70 16.50
CA GLY A 100 24.68 -5.26 16.36
C GLY A 100 23.97 -4.86 15.06
N ILE A 101 23.66 -5.83 14.18
CA ILE A 101 22.88 -5.59 12.96
C ILE A 101 21.41 -5.85 13.25
N ASN A 102 20.61 -4.78 13.22
CA ASN A 102 19.16 -4.86 13.38
C ASN A 102 18.48 -5.13 12.05
N GLN A 103 17.57 -6.10 12.05
CA GLN A 103 16.61 -6.35 11.00
C GLN A 103 15.23 -6.21 11.61
N THR A 104 14.33 -5.51 10.92
CA THR A 104 12.96 -5.30 11.38
C THR A 104 11.96 -5.51 10.27
N ILE A 105 10.77 -5.96 10.67
CA ILE A 105 9.57 -5.87 9.87
C ILE A 105 8.43 -5.39 10.74
N SER A 106 7.74 -4.37 10.26
CA SER A 106 6.59 -3.79 10.94
C SER A 106 5.40 -3.78 9.98
N ALA A 107 4.21 -4.09 10.48
CA ALA A 107 2.97 -3.99 9.71
C ALA A 107 1.93 -3.24 10.54
N PHE A 108 1.16 -2.37 9.90
CA PHE A 108 0.08 -1.61 10.54
C PHE A 108 -1.20 -1.61 9.70
N GLY A 109 -2.34 -1.61 10.37
CA GLY A 109 -3.66 -1.43 9.78
C GLY A 109 -4.52 -0.55 10.70
N ASP A 110 -5.25 0.40 10.11
CA ASP A 110 -6.19 1.28 10.81
C ASP A 110 -7.45 1.42 9.97
N SER A 111 -8.59 1.03 10.51
CA SER A 111 -9.90 1.26 9.91
C SER A 111 -10.78 2.03 10.88
N LYS A 112 -11.40 3.08 10.37
CA LYS A 112 -12.39 3.90 11.08
C LYS A 112 -13.61 4.04 10.20
N ILE A 113 -14.75 3.56 10.69
CA ILE A 113 -16.02 3.58 10.01
C ILE A 113 -16.99 4.34 10.91
N GLN A 114 -17.43 5.51 10.46
CA GLN A 114 -18.57 6.20 11.04
C GLN A 114 -19.80 5.78 10.24
N SER A 115 -20.82 5.26 10.92
CA SER A 115 -22.04 4.78 10.26
C SER A 115 -23.21 4.83 11.24
N ASP A 116 -24.40 5.14 10.76
CA ASP A 116 -25.67 5.03 11.49
C ASP A 116 -26.37 3.67 11.31
N GLY A 117 -25.70 2.71 10.67
CA GLY A 117 -26.24 1.39 10.35
C GLY A 117 -25.19 0.31 10.55
N GLN A 118 -25.23 -0.73 9.71
CA GLN A 118 -24.27 -1.84 9.83
C GLN A 118 -22.87 -1.40 9.41
N SER A 119 -21.88 -1.73 10.23
CA SER A 119 -20.47 -1.48 9.95
C SER A 119 -19.61 -2.65 10.39
N GLY A 120 -18.52 -2.86 9.67
CA GLY A 120 -17.53 -3.85 10.07
C GLY A 120 -16.22 -3.70 9.33
N ALA A 121 -15.14 -4.09 10.00
CA ALA A 121 -13.81 -4.12 9.44
C ALA A 121 -13.15 -5.47 9.74
N THR A 122 -12.22 -5.89 8.89
CA THR A 122 -11.36 -7.05 9.14
C THR A 122 -9.92 -6.70 8.85
N LEU A 123 -9.01 -7.21 9.68
CA LEU A 123 -7.57 -7.09 9.55
C LEU A 123 -6.98 -8.50 9.49
N LEU A 124 -6.08 -8.73 8.54
CA LEU A 124 -5.25 -9.92 8.48
C LEU A 124 -3.82 -9.51 8.18
N SER A 125 -2.86 -9.97 8.98
CA SER A 125 -1.44 -9.73 8.71
C SER A 125 -0.60 -10.95 9.02
N ASN A 126 0.40 -11.18 8.17
CA ASN A 126 1.42 -12.20 8.37
C ASN A 126 2.78 -11.55 8.12
N THR A 127 3.67 -11.58 9.10
CA THR A 127 5.04 -11.06 9.02
C THR A 127 6.02 -12.17 9.37
N ASN A 128 7.12 -12.25 8.62
CA ASN A 128 8.17 -13.25 8.79
C ASN A 128 9.52 -12.58 8.62
N LEU A 129 10.46 -12.88 9.51
CA LEU A 129 11.84 -12.40 9.46
C LEU A 129 12.77 -13.57 9.72
N ASP A 130 13.62 -13.88 8.75
CA ASP A 130 14.80 -14.72 8.92
C ASP A 130 16.04 -13.83 8.78
N ASN A 131 16.84 -13.74 9.84
CA ASN A 131 17.98 -12.84 9.88
C ASN A 131 19.14 -13.24 8.94
N GLN A 132 19.10 -14.45 8.37
CA GLN A 132 20.02 -14.96 7.36
C GLN A 132 19.34 -15.20 6.02
N GLY A 133 18.03 -14.96 5.93
CA GLY A 133 17.19 -15.37 4.81
C GLY A 133 16.28 -14.26 4.30
N ALA A 134 15.02 -14.63 4.09
CA ALA A 134 14.00 -13.75 3.53
C ALA A 134 13.24 -12.99 4.63
N ILE A 135 12.79 -11.78 4.29
CA ILE A 135 11.90 -10.98 5.12
C ILE A 135 10.64 -10.72 4.30
N ASN A 136 9.48 -11.14 4.82
CA ASN A 136 8.21 -11.06 4.11
C ASN A 136 7.13 -10.54 5.03
N GLY A 137 6.35 -9.56 4.57
CA GLY A 137 5.24 -9.03 5.32
C GLY A 137 4.06 -8.75 4.43
N GLN A 138 2.89 -9.15 4.91
CA GLN A 138 1.61 -8.87 4.27
C GLN A 138 0.65 -8.31 5.30
N ILE A 139 -0.13 -7.32 4.89
CA ILE A 139 -1.29 -6.86 5.63
C ILE A 139 -2.45 -6.56 4.69
N GLY A 140 -3.62 -7.02 5.06
CA GLY A 140 -4.89 -6.79 4.39
C GLY A 140 -5.88 -6.16 5.35
N MET A 141 -6.56 -5.13 4.90
CA MET A 141 -7.67 -4.47 5.59
C MET A 141 -8.88 -4.49 4.67
N ASN A 142 -10.04 -4.86 5.21
CA ASN A 142 -11.32 -4.72 4.54
C ASN A 142 -12.27 -3.97 5.48
N ALA A 143 -13.08 -3.07 4.93
CA ALA A 143 -14.11 -2.37 5.66
C ALA A 143 -15.38 -2.29 4.83
N THR A 144 -16.51 -2.43 5.50
CA THR A 144 -17.84 -2.33 4.91
C THR A 144 -18.74 -1.46 5.79
N ALA A 145 -19.56 -0.64 5.15
CA ALA A 145 -20.55 0.20 5.82
C ALA A 145 -21.82 0.25 4.99
N ASN A 146 -22.95 -0.01 5.63
CA ASN A 146 -24.27 -0.03 5.00
C ASN A 146 -25.26 0.80 5.80
N SER A 147 -25.37 2.09 5.45
CA SER A 147 -26.21 3.02 6.20
C SER A 147 -26.45 4.35 5.47
N ALA A 148 -27.34 5.19 6.03
CA ALA A 148 -27.80 6.44 5.44
C ALA A 148 -26.82 7.62 5.63
N PHE A 149 -25.87 7.49 6.55
CA PHE A 149 -24.72 8.37 6.71
C PHE A 149 -23.49 7.54 7.01
N LYS A 150 -22.41 7.76 6.25
CA LYS A 150 -21.13 7.12 6.55
C LYS A 150 -19.92 7.89 6.07
N ASN A 151 -18.84 7.74 6.83
CA ASN A 151 -17.49 8.16 6.51
C ASN A 151 -16.56 7.00 6.88
N MET A 152 -15.78 6.53 5.93
CA MET A 152 -14.89 5.39 6.10
C MET A 152 -13.48 5.79 5.75
N THR A 153 -12.52 5.49 6.61
CA THR A 153 -11.09 5.55 6.34
C THR A 153 -10.49 4.17 6.59
N VAL A 154 -9.76 3.65 5.61
CA VAL A 154 -8.95 2.43 5.76
C VAL A 154 -7.53 2.76 5.37
N ASN A 155 -6.57 2.42 6.22
CA ASN A 155 -5.14 2.58 5.98
C ASN A 155 -4.41 1.30 6.33
N ASN A 156 -3.35 0.99 5.59
CA ASN A 156 -2.41 -0.05 6.00
C ASN A 156 -0.99 0.25 5.54
N GLY A 157 -0.05 -0.54 6.02
CA GLY A 157 1.25 -0.65 5.39
C GLY A 157 2.18 -1.67 6.02
N VAL A 158 3.24 -2.00 5.28
CA VAL A 158 4.32 -2.90 5.69
C VAL A 158 5.64 -2.20 5.46
N GLN A 159 6.48 -2.16 6.50
CA GLN A 159 7.83 -1.64 6.47
C GLN A 159 8.82 -2.77 6.75
N VAL A 160 9.81 -2.96 5.88
CA VAL A 160 10.93 -3.90 6.09
C VAL A 160 12.23 -3.11 6.14
N ASN A 161 13.10 -3.40 7.12
CA ASN A 161 14.45 -2.86 7.21
C ASN A 161 15.47 -3.99 7.41
N LYS A 162 16.43 -4.15 6.48
CA LYS A 162 17.52 -5.13 6.58
C LYS A 162 18.88 -4.49 6.92
N GLY A 163 18.92 -3.67 7.97
CA GLY A 163 20.15 -3.19 8.61
C GLY A 163 21.24 -2.70 7.64
N ASN A 164 22.43 -3.31 7.71
CA ASN A 164 23.63 -2.96 6.94
C ASN A 164 23.46 -2.96 5.41
N GLU A 165 22.39 -3.54 4.88
CA GLU A 165 22.14 -3.59 3.44
C GLU A 165 21.33 -2.40 2.92
N GLY A 166 20.89 -1.49 3.79
CA GLY A 166 20.17 -0.26 3.40
C GLY A 166 18.85 -0.54 2.69
N THR A 167 18.29 -1.74 2.85
CA THR A 167 17.00 -2.10 2.24
C THR A 167 15.86 -1.63 3.12
N LEU A 168 15.08 -0.69 2.62
CA LEU A 168 13.83 -0.19 3.18
C LEU A 168 12.73 -0.34 2.14
N ALA A 169 11.72 -1.14 2.44
CA ALA A 169 10.55 -1.30 1.59
C ALA A 169 9.31 -0.91 2.39
N ILE A 170 8.57 0.07 1.89
CA ILE A 170 7.33 0.60 2.49
C ILE A 170 6.22 0.49 1.46
N GLY A 171 5.22 -0.34 1.72
CA GLY A 171 3.96 -0.29 0.99
C GLY A 171 2.89 0.28 1.91
N ASN A 172 2.07 1.21 1.42
CA ASN A 172 0.93 1.73 2.17
C ASN A 172 -0.21 2.15 1.25
N GLY A 173 -1.44 1.98 1.71
CA GLY A 173 -2.64 2.49 1.02
C GLY A 173 -3.55 3.24 1.97
N ALA A 174 -4.37 4.13 1.40
CA ALA A 174 -5.46 4.80 2.10
C ALA A 174 -6.70 4.89 1.20
N ILE A 175 -7.87 4.61 1.76
CA ILE A 175 -9.17 4.78 1.11
C ILE A 175 -10.06 5.63 2.02
N THR A 176 -10.62 6.70 1.50
CA THR A 176 -11.66 7.49 2.17
C THR A 176 -12.95 7.48 1.34
N GLY A 177 -14.07 7.07 1.94
CA GLY A 177 -15.35 6.95 1.24
C GLY A 177 -16.52 7.58 2.00
N THR A 178 -17.42 8.25 1.26
CA THR A 178 -18.65 8.86 1.80
C THR A 178 -19.86 8.58 0.90
N GLY A 179 -21.06 8.49 1.49
CA GLY A 179 -22.34 8.33 0.77
C GLY A 179 -23.47 7.87 1.70
N ASN A 180 -24.59 7.38 1.16
CA ASN A 180 -25.72 6.86 1.96
C ASN A 180 -26.29 5.50 1.51
N GLN A 181 -25.53 4.73 0.72
CA GLN A 181 -25.80 3.32 0.39
C GLN A 181 -24.67 2.40 0.88
N LYS A 182 -24.47 1.20 0.31
CA LYS A 182 -23.33 0.34 0.70
C LYS A 182 -22.00 0.93 0.19
N THR A 183 -20.99 0.97 1.06
CA THR A 183 -19.58 1.31 0.72
C THR A 183 -18.67 0.19 1.19
N ASN A 184 -17.68 -0.14 0.37
CA ASN A 184 -16.64 -1.11 0.71
C ASN A 184 -15.28 -0.52 0.40
N ALA A 185 -14.29 -0.82 1.22
CA ALA A 185 -12.89 -0.47 1.00
C ALA A 185 -12.02 -1.68 1.34
N THR A 186 -11.11 -2.04 0.46
CA THR A 186 -10.11 -3.09 0.66
C THR A 186 -8.74 -2.56 0.33
N ILE A 187 -7.77 -2.78 1.21
CA ILE A 187 -6.37 -2.43 0.95
C ILE A 187 -5.51 -3.62 1.31
N THR A 188 -4.58 -3.98 0.43
CA THR A 188 -3.56 -4.98 0.69
C THR A 188 -2.18 -4.39 0.41
N SER A 189 -1.25 -4.57 1.34
CA SER A 189 0.17 -4.31 1.13
C SER A 189 0.95 -5.60 1.35
N ASP A 190 1.77 -5.96 0.36
CA ASP A 190 2.66 -7.12 0.39
C ASP A 190 4.08 -6.65 0.04
N THR A 191 5.00 -6.86 0.96
CA THR A 191 6.41 -6.52 0.84
C THR A 191 7.24 -7.76 1.05
N LYS A 192 8.09 -8.08 0.07
CA LYS A 192 8.99 -9.24 0.12
C LYS A 192 10.41 -8.81 -0.18
N TYR A 193 11.34 -9.38 0.55
CA TYR A 193 12.77 -9.29 0.31
C TYR A 193 13.36 -10.70 0.37
N ASN A 194 14.03 -11.14 -0.71
CA ASN A 194 14.74 -12.41 -0.71
C ASN A 194 16.18 -12.21 -0.24
N GLY A 195 16.77 -13.20 0.42
CA GLY A 195 18.16 -13.14 0.91
C GLY A 195 19.22 -12.93 -0.18
N ASN A 196 18.83 -12.93 -1.46
CA ASN A 196 19.68 -12.67 -2.63
C ASN A 196 19.67 -11.18 -3.05
N GLY A 197 18.93 -10.32 -2.34
CA GLY A 197 18.89 -8.88 -2.60
C GLY A 197 17.74 -8.42 -3.48
N ASP A 198 16.82 -9.27 -3.92
CA ASP A 198 15.63 -8.83 -4.65
C ASP A 198 14.52 -8.41 -3.69
N ALA A 199 13.83 -7.31 -4.02
CA ALA A 199 12.70 -6.83 -3.26
C ALA A 199 11.50 -6.50 -4.15
N THR A 200 10.32 -6.82 -3.64
CA THR A 200 9.04 -6.53 -4.29
C THR A 200 8.09 -5.85 -3.35
N ILE A 201 7.36 -4.86 -3.86
CA ILE A 201 6.25 -4.22 -3.16
C ILE A 201 5.02 -4.32 -4.07
N LEU A 202 3.90 -4.75 -3.49
CA LEU A 202 2.59 -4.72 -4.11
C LEU A 202 1.63 -4.01 -3.17
N VAL A 203 0.98 -2.95 -3.65
CA VAL A 203 -0.11 -2.29 -2.96
C VAL A 203 -1.33 -2.29 -3.86
N ASN A 204 -2.45 -2.79 -3.35
CA ASN A 204 -3.75 -2.73 -4.03
C ASN A 204 -4.74 -2.00 -3.12
N ALA A 205 -5.51 -1.08 -3.69
CA ALA A 205 -6.57 -0.35 -3.00
C ALA A 205 -7.86 -0.37 -3.83
N ASP A 206 -8.86 -1.12 -3.38
CA ASP A 206 -10.13 -1.28 -4.08
C ASP A 206 -11.25 -0.64 -3.25
N GLY A 207 -11.96 0.31 -3.84
CA GLY A 207 -13.03 1.05 -3.16
C GLY A 207 -14.32 1.14 -3.96
N SER A 208 -15.44 1.16 -3.24
CA SER A 208 -16.74 1.45 -3.82
C SER A 208 -17.53 2.35 -2.89
N SER A 209 -18.17 3.38 -3.44
CA SER A 209 -19.12 4.19 -2.70
C SER A 209 -20.41 4.41 -3.49
N ALA A 210 -21.52 4.53 -2.77
CA ALA A 210 -22.81 4.74 -3.38
C ALA A 210 -23.69 5.72 -2.58
N SER A 211 -24.51 6.47 -3.31
CA SER A 211 -25.54 7.36 -2.76
C SER A 211 -26.87 7.35 -3.53
N ASN A 212 -27.93 7.83 -2.88
CA ASN A 212 -29.25 8.09 -3.46
C ASN A 212 -29.90 9.34 -2.81
N GLY A 213 -30.98 9.86 -3.40
CA GLY A 213 -31.80 10.91 -2.79
C GLY A 213 -31.10 12.26 -2.70
N ASN A 214 -30.52 12.71 -3.81
CA ASN A 214 -29.76 13.95 -3.97
C ASN A 214 -28.51 14.09 -3.06
N LYS A 215 -27.99 12.98 -2.51
CA LYS A 215 -26.73 13.00 -1.75
C LYS A 215 -25.52 12.74 -2.65
N THR A 216 -24.41 13.38 -2.33
CA THR A 216 -23.12 13.11 -2.99
C THR A 216 -22.52 11.79 -2.51
N SER A 217 -21.98 11.01 -3.43
CA SER A 217 -21.08 9.88 -3.17
C SER A 217 -19.67 10.25 -3.57
N ALA A 218 -18.72 10.16 -2.63
CA ALA A 218 -17.32 10.44 -2.89
C ALA A 218 -16.41 9.28 -2.48
N LEU A 219 -15.31 9.11 -3.21
CA LEU A 219 -14.27 8.13 -2.93
C LEU A 219 -12.90 8.71 -3.28
N ASP A 220 -11.98 8.71 -2.31
CA ASP A 220 -10.58 9.05 -2.51
C ASP A 220 -9.72 7.80 -2.26
N LEU A 221 -8.89 7.43 -3.22
CA LEU A 221 -8.06 6.24 -3.22
C LEU A 221 -6.59 6.62 -3.34
N SER A 222 -5.74 5.99 -2.54
CA SER A 222 -4.30 6.07 -2.69
C SER A 222 -3.64 4.71 -2.45
N ALA A 223 -2.73 4.35 -3.34
CA ALA A 223 -1.84 3.20 -3.19
C ALA A 223 -0.40 3.69 -3.46
N ASN A 224 0.49 3.51 -2.49
CA ASN A 224 1.85 4.02 -2.56
C ASN A 224 2.85 2.93 -2.19
N GLY A 225 3.95 2.85 -2.94
CA GLY A 225 5.07 1.99 -2.61
C GLY A 225 6.39 2.73 -2.73
N ASP A 226 7.19 2.74 -1.67
CA ASP A 226 8.56 3.22 -1.65
C ASP A 226 9.51 2.04 -1.47
N LEU A 227 10.43 1.86 -2.42
CA LEU A 227 11.39 0.78 -2.43
C LEU A 227 12.82 1.28 -2.53
N TRP A 228 13.54 1.17 -1.43
CA TRP A 228 14.94 1.52 -1.33
C TRP A 228 15.77 0.29 -1.05
N ASN A 229 16.76 0.03 -1.89
CA ASN A 229 17.68 -1.10 -1.72
C ASN A 229 18.98 -0.77 -2.44
N THR A 230 20.00 -0.40 -1.68
CA THR A 230 21.30 0.03 -2.23
C THR A 230 22.08 -1.12 -2.87
N ASN A 231 21.77 -2.37 -2.51
CA ASN A 231 22.51 -3.56 -2.93
C ASN A 231 21.70 -4.50 -3.84
N GLY A 232 20.48 -4.11 -4.22
CA GLY A 232 19.52 -4.99 -4.87
C GLY A 232 19.83 -5.29 -6.33
N LEU A 233 19.59 -6.54 -6.74
CA LEU A 233 19.80 -7.02 -8.10
C LEU A 233 18.55 -6.77 -8.98
N ALA A 234 17.35 -7.06 -8.46
CA ALA A 234 16.08 -6.77 -9.12
C ALA A 234 15.03 -6.22 -8.15
N GLN A 235 14.38 -5.13 -8.55
CA GLN A 235 13.46 -4.36 -7.70
C GLN A 235 12.15 -4.15 -8.44
N ASN A 236 11.02 -4.54 -7.87
CA ASN A 236 9.72 -4.48 -8.55
C ASN A 236 8.65 -3.86 -7.65
N GLY A 237 8.18 -2.67 -8.00
CA GLY A 237 7.07 -2.01 -7.31
C GLY A 237 5.79 -2.04 -8.16
N LYS A 238 4.67 -2.43 -7.54
CA LYS A 238 3.35 -2.34 -8.15
C LYS A 238 2.41 -1.61 -7.20
N SER A 239 1.74 -0.58 -7.72
CA SER A 239 0.68 0.13 -7.03
C SER A 239 -0.55 0.14 -7.92
N ASN A 240 -1.64 -0.44 -7.44
CA ASN A 240 -2.92 -0.50 -8.13
C ASN A 240 -3.99 0.11 -7.23
N ALA A 241 -4.87 0.89 -7.84
CA ALA A 241 -6.07 1.34 -7.16
C ALA A 241 -7.27 1.27 -8.12
N ASP A 242 -8.38 0.71 -7.67
CA ASP A 242 -9.60 0.59 -8.45
C ASP A 242 -10.78 1.14 -7.66
N GLY A 243 -11.62 1.91 -8.33
CA GLY A 243 -12.63 2.70 -7.64
C GLY A 243 -13.91 2.89 -8.42
N VAL A 244 -15.03 2.67 -7.74
CA VAL A 244 -16.36 2.87 -8.32
C VAL A 244 -17.22 3.73 -7.41
N VAL A 245 -17.71 4.85 -7.91
CA VAL A 245 -18.73 5.68 -7.23
C VAL A 245 -20.03 5.68 -8.02
N SER A 246 -21.15 5.60 -7.33
CA SER A 246 -22.48 5.68 -7.97
C SER A 246 -23.43 6.58 -7.18
N GLY A 247 -24.31 7.30 -7.85
CA GLY A 247 -25.27 8.18 -7.16
C GLY A 247 -25.73 9.35 -8.01
N GLU A 248 -26.32 10.35 -7.36
CA GLU A 248 -26.81 11.53 -8.07
C GLU A 248 -25.68 12.53 -8.36
N ASN A 249 -24.89 12.84 -7.33
CA ASN A 249 -23.63 13.57 -7.49
C ASN A 249 -22.48 12.61 -7.15
N THR A 250 -21.54 12.39 -8.06
CA THR A 250 -20.41 11.50 -7.80
C THR A 250 -19.06 12.17 -8.03
N ASN A 251 -18.11 11.90 -7.13
CA ASN A 251 -16.72 12.32 -7.31
C ASN A 251 -15.78 11.20 -6.89
N ILE A 252 -14.78 10.92 -7.71
CA ILE A 252 -13.74 9.97 -7.36
C ILE A 252 -12.35 10.53 -7.68
N THR A 253 -11.45 10.45 -6.70
CA THR A 253 -10.04 10.77 -6.86
C THR A 253 -9.19 9.54 -6.62
N GLY A 254 -8.22 9.29 -7.47
CA GLY A 254 -7.34 8.13 -7.38
C GLY A 254 -5.88 8.47 -7.58
N ASN A 255 -5.02 7.92 -6.74
CA ASN A 255 -3.58 8.03 -6.86
C ASN A 255 -2.89 6.67 -6.74
N ALA A 256 -1.98 6.38 -7.67
CA ALA A 256 -1.06 5.26 -7.59
C ALA A 256 0.37 5.78 -7.76
N PHE A 257 1.23 5.48 -6.80
CA PHE A 257 2.62 5.93 -6.77
C PHE A 257 3.58 4.79 -6.48
N ILE A 258 4.65 4.69 -7.27
CA ILE A 258 5.82 3.87 -6.95
C ILE A 258 7.08 4.73 -7.04
N ASN A 259 7.88 4.69 -6.00
CA ASN A 259 9.22 5.25 -5.96
C ASN A 259 10.21 4.14 -5.66
N SER A 260 11.25 4.04 -6.48
CA SER A 260 12.36 3.14 -6.22
C SER A 260 13.69 3.80 -6.55
N ASN A 261 14.57 3.85 -5.54
CA ASN A 261 15.88 4.51 -5.70
C ASN A 261 17.01 3.56 -6.15
N SER A 262 16.70 2.29 -6.37
CA SER A 262 17.67 1.25 -6.72
C SER A 262 17.99 1.19 -8.21
N ALA A 263 19.15 0.66 -8.54
CA ALA A 263 19.48 0.30 -9.92
C ALA A 263 18.51 -0.77 -10.44
N ASN A 264 18.22 -0.75 -11.76
CA ASN A 264 17.40 -1.76 -12.45
C ASN A 264 15.97 -1.95 -11.92
N SER A 265 15.38 -0.93 -11.29
CA SER A 265 13.99 -1.03 -10.82
C SER A 265 12.98 -1.06 -11.96
N ASN A 266 11.99 -1.94 -11.79
CA ASN A 266 10.75 -1.98 -12.54
C ASN A 266 9.63 -1.40 -11.68
N GLY A 267 8.64 -0.82 -12.34
CA GLY A 267 7.53 -0.17 -11.67
C GLY A 267 6.23 -0.25 -12.46
N ASN A 268 5.12 -0.35 -11.75
CA ASN A 268 3.80 -0.19 -12.33
C ASN A 268 2.91 0.63 -11.38
N ALA A 269 2.28 1.66 -11.92
CA ALA A 269 1.28 2.46 -11.24
C ALA A 269 0.01 2.43 -12.08
N HIS A 270 -1.06 1.88 -11.54
CA HIS A 270 -2.35 1.71 -12.20
C HIS A 270 -3.45 2.32 -11.35
N ILE A 271 -4.33 3.09 -11.97
CA ILE A 271 -5.54 3.60 -11.34
C ILE A 271 -6.71 3.58 -12.35
N ASP A 272 -7.83 2.95 -11.98
CA ASP A 272 -9.11 2.97 -12.69
C ASP A 272 -10.19 3.57 -11.79
N ALA A 273 -10.74 4.71 -12.18
CA ALA A 273 -11.77 5.43 -11.44
C ALA A 273 -13.03 5.59 -12.28
N GLN A 274 -14.15 5.08 -11.77
CA GLN A 274 -15.44 5.07 -12.44
C GLN A 274 -16.49 5.79 -11.58
N GLY A 275 -17.29 6.63 -12.23
CA GLY A 275 -18.38 7.36 -11.60
C GLY A 275 -19.62 7.40 -12.49
N GLY A 276 -20.79 7.60 -11.90
CA GLY A 276 -22.01 7.76 -12.69
C GLY A 276 -23.31 7.67 -11.91
N GLY A 277 -24.39 8.05 -12.58
CA GLY A 277 -25.75 7.94 -12.09
C GLY A 277 -26.59 9.14 -12.48
N LYS A 278 -27.50 9.56 -11.58
CA LYS A 278 -28.54 10.54 -11.85
C LYS A 278 -28.07 11.96 -11.50
N GLY A 279 -27.26 12.58 -12.35
CA GLY A 279 -26.72 13.92 -12.08
C GLY A 279 -25.22 14.02 -12.40
N PRO A 280 -24.53 15.06 -11.93
CA PRO A 280 -23.12 15.28 -12.22
C PRO A 280 -22.17 14.19 -11.70
N SER A 281 -21.14 13.87 -12.48
CA SER A 281 -20.09 12.93 -12.10
C SER A 281 -18.70 13.41 -12.48
N SER A 282 -17.69 13.13 -11.65
CA SER A 282 -16.28 13.41 -11.93
C SER A 282 -15.35 12.28 -11.50
N ALA A 283 -14.29 12.08 -12.28
CA ALA A 283 -13.21 11.14 -11.98
C ALA A 283 -11.84 11.79 -12.26
N LEU A 284 -10.96 11.79 -11.25
CA LEU A 284 -9.59 12.28 -11.32
C LEU A 284 -8.63 11.13 -11.00
N THR A 285 -7.68 10.82 -11.88
CA THR A 285 -6.68 9.77 -11.64
C THR A 285 -5.27 10.27 -11.85
N SER A 286 -4.32 9.78 -11.05
CA SER A 286 -2.91 10.13 -11.14
C SER A 286 -2.04 8.89 -10.91
N GLY A 287 -1.37 8.41 -11.96
CA GLY A 287 -0.34 7.38 -11.88
C GLY A 287 1.05 8.02 -11.90
N ASN A 288 1.96 7.56 -11.05
CA ASN A 288 3.28 8.15 -10.87
C ASN A 288 4.33 7.07 -10.66
N LEU A 289 5.45 7.18 -11.39
CA LEU A 289 6.64 6.37 -11.19
C LEU A 289 7.85 7.28 -11.01
N GLU A 290 8.63 7.04 -9.96
CA GLU A 290 9.96 7.61 -9.77
C GLU A 290 10.97 6.47 -9.63
N LEU A 291 11.71 6.15 -10.68
CA LEU A 291 12.63 5.01 -10.68
C LEU A 291 14.06 5.46 -10.92
N THR A 292 15.02 4.82 -10.26
CA THR A 292 16.43 4.96 -10.61
C THR A 292 16.82 3.93 -11.67
N ASP A 293 17.76 4.27 -12.56
CA ASP A 293 18.38 3.32 -13.48
C ASP A 293 19.76 2.86 -13.02
N ALA A 294 20.36 1.91 -13.75
CA ALA A 294 21.69 1.37 -13.45
C ALA A 294 22.82 2.42 -13.33
N ASN A 295 22.63 3.64 -13.85
CA ASN A 295 23.62 4.72 -13.80
C ASN A 295 23.26 5.78 -12.74
N ASN A 296 22.41 5.43 -11.76
CA ASN A 296 21.89 6.35 -10.76
C ASN A 296 21.13 7.56 -11.35
N LYS A 297 20.59 7.44 -12.58
CA LYS A 297 19.76 8.49 -13.17
C LYS A 297 18.29 8.21 -12.85
N ARG A 298 17.60 9.25 -12.36
CA ARG A 298 16.16 9.21 -12.14
C ARG A 298 15.38 9.19 -13.46
N ARG A 299 14.36 8.36 -13.49
CA ARG A 299 13.37 8.18 -14.56
C ARG A 299 12.01 8.42 -13.93
N ASN A 300 11.47 9.61 -14.16
CA ASN A 300 10.18 9.98 -13.61
C ASN A 300 9.15 10.01 -14.73
N ALA A 301 8.00 9.39 -14.46
CA ALA A 301 6.86 9.39 -15.33
C ALA A 301 5.60 9.69 -14.52
N THR A 302 4.75 10.55 -15.06
CA THR A 302 3.46 10.90 -14.46
C THR A 302 2.41 10.87 -15.55
N VAL A 303 1.23 10.35 -15.22
CA VAL A 303 0.05 10.29 -16.08
C VAL A 303 -1.15 10.70 -15.26
N GLN A 304 -1.92 11.64 -15.78
CA GLN A 304 -3.06 12.20 -15.10
C GLN A 304 -4.26 12.24 -16.03
N GLY A 305 -5.42 11.94 -15.49
CA GLY A 305 -6.70 11.91 -16.19
C GLY A 305 -7.75 12.66 -15.41
N SER A 306 -8.55 13.47 -16.08
CA SER A 306 -9.67 14.19 -15.46
C SER A 306 -10.86 14.17 -16.39
N VAL A 307 -11.98 13.65 -15.87
CA VAL A 307 -13.25 13.49 -16.58
C VAL A 307 -14.36 14.10 -15.76
N GLN A 308 -15.23 14.84 -16.41
CA GLN A 308 -16.42 15.41 -15.78
C GLN A 308 -17.61 15.31 -16.72
N ALA A 309 -18.79 15.07 -16.17
CA ALA A 309 -20.04 15.05 -16.92
C ALA A 309 -21.14 15.69 -16.08
N ASN A 310 -22.01 16.47 -16.73
CA ASN A 310 -23.16 17.13 -16.11
C ASN A 310 -24.40 16.91 -16.98
N GLY A 311 -25.51 16.49 -16.38
CA GLY A 311 -26.77 16.16 -17.04
C GLY A 311 -27.62 15.23 -16.16
N ASP A 312 -28.80 14.84 -16.62
CA ASP A 312 -29.74 13.98 -15.87
C ASP A 312 -29.20 12.56 -15.64
N GLN A 313 -28.38 12.07 -16.57
CA GLN A 313 -27.68 10.80 -16.47
C GLN A 313 -26.25 10.96 -16.95
N THR A 314 -25.28 10.61 -16.11
CA THR A 314 -23.86 10.69 -16.47
C THR A 314 -23.14 9.38 -16.20
N ALA A 315 -22.06 9.15 -16.94
CA ALA A 315 -21.08 8.13 -16.62
C ALA A 315 -19.70 8.62 -17.01
N VAL A 316 -18.74 8.50 -16.10
CA VAL A 316 -17.35 8.91 -16.26
C VAL A 316 -16.42 7.75 -15.94
N ARG A 317 -15.34 7.60 -16.71
CA ARG A 317 -14.27 6.65 -16.44
C ARG A 317 -12.93 7.27 -16.80
N SER A 318 -12.02 7.28 -15.84
CA SER A 318 -10.65 7.75 -15.97
C SER A 318 -9.70 6.60 -15.64
N ILE A 319 -8.79 6.27 -16.54
CA ILE A 319 -7.76 5.24 -16.34
C ILE A 319 -6.42 5.89 -16.61
N SER A 320 -5.48 5.71 -15.68
CA SER A 320 -4.13 6.24 -15.74
C SER A 320 -3.15 5.12 -15.39
N VAL A 321 -2.34 4.70 -16.37
CA VAL A 321 -1.41 3.59 -16.23
C VAL A 321 -0.02 4.01 -16.65
N ILE A 322 0.96 3.72 -15.81
CA ILE A 322 2.37 3.78 -16.16
C ILE A 322 3.00 2.43 -15.85
N SER A 323 3.81 1.94 -16.77
CA SER A 323 4.70 0.81 -16.51
C SER A 323 6.10 1.16 -16.97
N ASP A 324 7.07 0.66 -16.23
CA ASP A 324 8.47 0.65 -16.60
C ASP A 324 9.00 -0.76 -16.39
N TYR A 325 9.40 -1.39 -17.49
CA TYR A 325 9.98 -2.72 -17.47
C TYR A 325 11.26 -2.75 -18.27
N ALA A 326 12.36 -3.14 -17.64
CA ALA A 326 13.68 -3.25 -18.25
C ALA A 326 14.13 -1.98 -19.01
N GLY A 327 13.76 -0.79 -18.50
CA GLY A 327 14.12 0.47 -19.15
C GLY A 327 13.10 0.99 -20.17
N MET A 328 12.08 0.20 -20.51
CA MET A 328 11.01 0.59 -21.42
C MET A 328 9.83 1.16 -20.63
N GLN A 329 9.53 2.43 -20.86
CA GLN A 329 8.40 3.12 -20.25
C GLN A 329 7.19 3.12 -21.18
N SER A 330 6.04 2.70 -20.67
CA SER A 330 4.75 2.78 -21.34
C SER A 330 3.77 3.57 -20.49
N LEU A 331 3.03 4.46 -21.14
CA LEU A 331 1.93 5.20 -20.53
C LEU A 331 0.67 4.91 -21.31
N SER A 332 -0.40 4.58 -20.59
CA SER A 332 -1.73 4.47 -21.13
C SER A 332 -2.65 5.38 -20.33
N ASN A 333 -3.48 6.13 -21.05
CA ASN A 333 -4.40 7.07 -20.44
C ASN A 333 -5.72 7.01 -21.22
N TYR A 334 -6.80 6.65 -20.54
CA TYR A 334 -8.11 6.48 -21.14
C TYR A 334 -9.15 7.27 -20.36
N GLN A 335 -9.87 8.14 -21.06
CA GLN A 335 -10.77 9.11 -20.48
C GLN A 335 -12.09 9.07 -21.24
N ASN A 336 -13.19 8.79 -20.54
CA ASN A 336 -14.52 8.66 -21.15
C ASN A 336 -15.57 9.35 -20.28
N ALA A 337 -16.24 10.36 -20.84
CA ALA A 337 -17.40 11.02 -20.26
C ALA A 337 -18.61 10.81 -21.16
N THR A 338 -19.75 10.47 -20.55
CA THR A 338 -21.05 10.49 -21.23
C THR A 338 -22.03 11.25 -20.37
N SER A 339 -22.91 12.02 -21.02
CA SER A 339 -24.00 12.73 -20.36
C SER A 339 -25.24 12.74 -21.24
N LYS A 340 -26.40 12.48 -20.63
CA LYS A 340 -27.73 12.56 -21.26
C LYS A 340 -28.61 13.45 -20.39
N SER A 341 -29.33 14.37 -21.01
CA SER A 341 -30.21 15.31 -20.32
C SER A 341 -31.38 15.68 -21.24
N ALA A 342 -32.56 15.88 -20.66
CA ALA A 342 -33.66 16.53 -21.37
C ALA A 342 -33.41 18.04 -21.55
N GLY A 343 -32.57 18.62 -20.68
CA GLY A 343 -32.12 20.01 -20.73
C GLY A 343 -30.67 20.14 -21.19
N SER A 344 -29.89 20.98 -20.51
CA SER A 344 -28.46 21.14 -20.78
C SER A 344 -27.67 19.91 -20.36
N SER A 345 -26.66 19.56 -21.16
CA SER A 345 -25.72 18.46 -20.92
C SER A 345 -24.32 18.91 -21.29
N SER A 346 -23.32 18.50 -20.50
CA SER A 346 -21.91 18.66 -20.83
C SER A 346 -21.11 17.43 -20.43
N ALA A 347 -20.04 17.18 -21.15
CA ALA A 347 -19.09 16.10 -20.91
C ALA A 347 -17.70 16.59 -21.32
N SER A 348 -16.72 16.40 -20.45
CA SER A 348 -15.33 16.74 -20.70
C SER A 348 -14.43 15.60 -20.28
N ALA A 349 -13.38 15.39 -21.07
CA ALA A 349 -12.36 14.39 -20.82
C ALA A 349 -11.02 15.04 -21.18
N SER A 350 -10.07 14.97 -20.25
CA SER A 350 -8.74 15.55 -20.40
C SER A 350 -7.70 14.61 -19.84
N ASN A 351 -6.54 14.59 -20.48
CA ASN A 351 -5.40 13.80 -20.04
C ASN A 351 -4.10 14.60 -20.14
N ALA A 352 -3.14 14.24 -19.30
CA ALA A 352 -1.77 14.72 -19.37
C ALA A 352 -0.82 13.54 -19.10
N GLY A 353 0.28 13.50 -19.85
CA GLY A 353 1.32 12.50 -19.67
C GLY A 353 2.69 13.18 -19.78
N ILE A 354 3.56 12.95 -18.80
CA ILE A 354 4.91 13.50 -18.76
C ILE A 354 5.90 12.35 -18.70
N LEU A 355 6.72 12.27 -19.73
CA LEU A 355 7.92 11.41 -19.79
C LEU A 355 9.15 12.28 -19.68
N LYS A 356 9.88 12.23 -18.56
CA LYS A 356 11.17 12.91 -18.46
C LYS A 356 12.24 12.06 -19.18
N ARG A 357 12.71 12.53 -20.34
CA ARG A 357 13.78 11.86 -21.11
C ARG A 357 15.04 11.71 -20.26
N ARG A 358 15.68 10.54 -20.37
CA ARG A 358 17.05 10.32 -19.88
C ARG A 358 17.97 11.43 -20.40
N LYS A 359 18.68 12.12 -19.50
CA LYS A 359 19.77 13.03 -19.86
C LYS A 359 20.81 12.20 -20.63
N ARG A 360 20.90 12.40 -21.95
CA ARG A 360 21.93 11.75 -22.78
C ARG A 360 23.28 12.12 -22.16
N THR A 361 24.07 11.12 -21.79
CA THR A 361 25.48 11.35 -21.48
C THR A 361 26.06 11.94 -22.76
N ALA A 362 26.48 13.21 -22.73
CA ALA A 362 27.30 13.74 -23.80
C ALA A 362 28.54 12.85 -23.84
N LYS A 363 28.71 12.03 -24.88
CA LYS A 363 30.06 11.56 -25.19
C LYS A 363 30.84 12.84 -25.43
N SER A 364 31.86 13.11 -24.61
CA SER A 364 32.82 14.16 -24.92
C SER A 364 33.31 13.92 -26.35
N PHE A 365 33.34 14.99 -27.14
CA PHE A 365 33.80 14.99 -28.52
C PHE A 365 35.33 14.85 -28.60
N GLU A 366 35.93 14.04 -27.72
CA GLU A 366 37.39 13.97 -27.48
C GLU A 366 38.07 12.83 -28.24
N VAL A 367 37.36 12.16 -29.17
CA VAL A 367 37.94 11.08 -30.00
C VAL A 367 37.86 11.39 -31.50
N LEU A 368 37.70 12.66 -31.89
CA LEU A 368 37.81 13.07 -33.29
C LEU A 368 38.90 14.11 -33.58
N SER A 369 39.59 14.65 -32.56
CA SER A 369 40.74 15.55 -32.78
C SER A 369 42.11 14.86 -32.79
N SER A 370 42.22 13.61 -32.34
CA SER A 370 43.51 12.88 -32.31
C SER A 370 43.84 12.08 -33.57
N LYS A 371 43.03 12.19 -34.65
CA LYS A 371 43.33 11.57 -35.97
C LYS A 371 43.61 12.57 -37.10
N PHE A 372 43.73 13.86 -36.80
CA PHE A 372 44.05 14.89 -37.81
C PHE A 372 45.47 15.45 -37.72
N ILE A 373 46.32 14.94 -36.83
CA ILE A 373 47.75 15.26 -36.80
C ILE A 373 48.53 13.95 -36.83
N GLU A 374 48.70 13.43 -38.04
CA GLU A 374 49.86 12.66 -38.52
C GLU A 374 49.43 11.88 -39.77
N ARG A 375 49.61 12.51 -40.93
CA ARG A 375 50.13 11.84 -42.14
C ARG A 375 50.44 12.87 -43.23
N LYS A 376 51.76 13.06 -43.37
CA LYS A 376 52.57 13.74 -44.41
C LYS A 376 52.63 15.24 -44.39
#